data_AF-A0A084WP70-F1
#
_entry.id   AF-A0A084WP70-F1
#
_cell.length_a   1.000
_cell.length_b   1.000
_cell.length_c   1.000
_cell.angle_alpha   90.00
_cell.angle_beta   90.00
_cell.angle_gamma   90.00
#
_symmetry.space_group_name_H-M   'P 1'
#
loop_
_entity.id
_entity.type
_entity.pdbx_description
1 polymer ?
#
loop_
_entity_poly.entity_id
_entity_poly.type
_entity_poly.pdbx_seq_one_letter_code
_entity_poly.pdbx_strand_id
1 'polypeptide(L)'
;MSRAYASRVLQMAIGQIFHTIGWDAVSSITLEQLVSMVEHFLRELTHQMVRCSELNNRTEANLDDLAYAFRTFGITLTDLEAYTNSVESVPLPFAVPQFPLPRPSCLIPACPSNLPTNSVAIELLNSVVCKEIDKK
;
A
#
# COMPACT_ATOMS: atom_id res chain seq x y z
N MET A 1 -11.16 11.86 -2.49
CA MET A 1 -9.86 12.26 -1.92
C MET A 1 -9.12 11.10 -1.24
N SER A 2 -9.74 10.35 -0.31
CA SER A 2 -9.08 9.19 0.35
C SER A 2 -8.66 8.06 -0.60
N ARG A 3 -9.52 7.70 -1.57
CA ARG A 3 -9.20 6.64 -2.55
C ARG A 3 -8.00 6.99 -3.43
N ALA A 4 -7.95 8.22 -3.94
CA ALA A 4 -6.83 8.68 -4.76
C ALA A 4 -5.51 8.64 -3.97
N TYR A 5 -5.54 8.96 -2.68
CA TYR A 5 -4.38 8.80 -1.80
C TYR A 5 -3.97 7.33 -1.66
N ALA A 6 -4.92 6.42 -1.39
CA ALA A 6 -4.62 4.99 -1.28
C ALA A 6 -4.02 4.41 -2.58
N SER A 7 -4.57 4.77 -3.75
CA SER A 7 -4.02 4.34 -5.04
C SER A 7 -2.61 4.88 -5.28
N ARG A 8 -2.30 6.10 -4.81
CA ARG A 8 -0.92 6.65 -4.87
C ARG A 8 0.04 5.90 -3.95
N VAL A 9 -0.39 5.54 -2.75
CA VAL A 9 0.43 4.70 -1.84
C VAL A 9 0.71 3.34 -2.47
N LEU A 10 -0.30 2.72 -3.09
CA LEU A 10 -0.13 1.45 -3.79
C LEU A 10 0.80 1.58 -5.01
N GLN A 11 0.70 2.69 -5.75
CA GLN A 11 1.60 3.02 -6.84
C GLN A 11 3.06 3.07 -6.39
N MET A 12 3.33 3.67 -5.21
CA MET A 12 4.68 3.73 -4.64
C MET A 12 5.19 2.35 -4.21
N ALA A 13 4.35 1.54 -3.55
CA ALA A 13 4.70 0.18 -3.15
C ALA A 13 5.09 -0.69 -4.37
N ILE A 14 4.33 -0.60 -5.46
CA ILE A 14 4.63 -1.31 -6.71
C ILE A 14 5.94 -0.78 -7.33
N GLY A 15 6.18 0.52 -7.29
CA GLY A 15 7.45 1.11 -7.72
C GLY A 15 8.65 0.55 -6.94
N GLN A 16 8.51 0.35 -5.63
CA GLN A 16 9.57 -0.29 -4.82
C GLN A 16 9.81 -1.75 -5.19
N ILE A 17 8.75 -2.50 -5.52
CA ILE A 17 8.89 -3.88 -6.03
C ILE A 17 9.68 -3.88 -7.33
N PHE A 18 9.38 -2.98 -8.27
CA PHE A 18 10.14 -2.86 -9.52
C PHE A 18 11.61 -2.50 -9.29
N HIS A 19 11.88 -1.58 -8.37
CA HIS A 19 13.25 -1.22 -8.00
C HIS A 19 14.01 -2.43 -7.40
N THR A 20 13.34 -3.22 -6.55
CA THR A 20 13.93 -4.43 -5.93
C THR A 20 14.26 -5.50 -6.98
N ILE A 21 13.48 -5.58 -8.06
CA ILE A 21 13.77 -6.47 -9.20
C ILE A 21 14.93 -5.93 -10.07
N GLY A 22 15.26 -4.63 -9.95
CA GLY A 22 16.33 -3.98 -10.73
C GLY A 22 15.84 -3.19 -11.95
N TRP A 23 14.57 -2.79 -11.97
CA TRP A 23 14.02 -1.94 -13.04
C TRP A 23 14.21 -0.46 -12.67
N ASP A 24 14.93 0.27 -13.52
CA ASP A 24 15.21 1.70 -13.30
C ASP A 24 14.09 2.62 -13.80
N ALA A 25 13.30 2.19 -14.78
CA ALA A 25 12.22 2.97 -15.35
C ALA A 25 11.06 2.09 -15.85
N VAL A 26 9.83 2.56 -15.63
CA VAL A 26 8.59 1.91 -16.04
C VAL A 26 7.64 2.95 -16.61
N SER A 27 6.84 2.57 -17.61
CA SER A 27 5.81 3.45 -18.18
C SER A 27 4.71 3.74 -17.15
N SER A 28 4.32 5.01 -17.03
CA SER A 28 3.25 5.44 -16.11
C SER A 28 1.93 4.72 -16.35
N ILE A 29 1.58 4.47 -17.61
CA ILE A 29 0.34 3.77 -18.00
C ILE A 29 0.35 2.32 -17.48
N THR A 30 1.48 1.62 -17.63
CA THR A 30 1.61 0.22 -17.16
C THR A 30 1.54 0.13 -15.64
N LEU A 31 2.09 1.14 -14.95
CA LEU A 31 2.04 1.21 -13.50
C LEU A 31 0.61 1.45 -13.00
N GLU A 32 -0.15 2.36 -13.62
CA GLU A 32 -1.56 2.61 -13.28
C GLU A 32 -2.46 1.39 -13.54
N GLN A 33 -2.20 0.64 -14.62
CA GLN A 33 -2.89 -0.62 -14.88
C GLN A 33 -2.56 -1.67 -13.83
N LEU A 34 -1.29 -1.81 -13.44
CA LEU A 34 -0.88 -2.76 -12.42
C LEU A 34 -1.47 -2.41 -11.04
N VAL A 35 -1.50 -1.12 -10.67
CA VAL A 35 -2.22 -0.62 -9.49
C VAL A 35 -3.67 -1.10 -9.50
N SER A 36 -4.36 -0.92 -10.63
CA SER A 36 -5.76 -1.33 -10.77
C SER A 36 -5.94 -2.86 -10.67
N MET A 37 -5.02 -3.63 -11.24
CA MET A 37 -5.03 -5.10 -11.15
C MET A 37 -4.79 -5.57 -9.71
N VAL A 38 -3.84 -4.98 -8.99
CA VAL A 38 -3.56 -5.31 -7.59
C VAL A 38 -4.73 -4.93 -6.68
N GLU A 39 -5.35 -3.77 -6.88
CA GLU A 39 -6.58 -3.39 -6.16
C GLU A 39 -7.71 -4.41 -6.38
N HIS A 40 -7.88 -4.87 -7.63
CA HIS A 40 -8.89 -5.88 -7.96
C HIS A 40 -8.57 -7.23 -7.35
N PHE A 41 -7.31 -7.68 -7.42
CA PHE A 41 -6.85 -8.93 -6.84
C PHE A 41 -7.06 -8.97 -5.32
N LEU A 42 -6.67 -7.92 -4.60
CA LEU A 42 -6.86 -7.83 -3.14
C LEU A 42 -8.35 -7.85 -2.76
N ARG A 43 -9.20 -7.20 -3.56
CA ARG A 43 -10.65 -7.23 -3.37
C ARG A 43 -11.23 -8.62 -3.58
N GLU A 44 -10.84 -9.32 -4.63
CA GLU A 44 -11.33 -10.67 -4.90
C GLU A 44 -10.84 -11.66 -3.84
N LEU A 45 -9.58 -11.52 -3.42
CA LEU A 45 -9.01 -12.33 -2.35
C LEU A 45 -9.77 -12.17 -1.03
N THR A 46 -9.97 -10.93 -0.59
CA THR A 46 -10.72 -10.65 0.65
C THR A 46 -12.16 -11.11 0.56
N HIS A 47 -12.81 -10.98 -0.59
CA HIS A 47 -14.16 -11.48 -0.81
C HIS A 47 -14.24 -13.02 -0.67
N GLN A 48 -13.27 -13.75 -1.22
CA GLN A 48 -13.19 -15.21 -1.02
C GLN A 48 -12.96 -15.58 0.45
N MET A 49 -12.08 -14.87 1.16
CA MET A 49 -11.84 -15.10 2.59
C MET A 49 -13.11 -14.92 3.43
N VAL A 50 -13.83 -13.81 3.22
CA VAL A 50 -15.08 -13.52 3.94
C VAL A 50 -16.13 -14.58 3.64
N ARG A 51 -16.28 -14.98 2.37
CA ARG A 51 -17.19 -16.06 1.98
C ARG A 51 -16.84 -17.39 2.65
N CYS A 52 -15.56 -17.72 2.79
CA CYS A 52 -15.12 -18.93 3.49
C CYS A 52 -15.43 -18.86 4.99
N SER A 53 -15.26 -17.69 5.62
CA SER A 53 -15.65 -17.53 7.04
C SER A 53 -17.16 -17.65 7.24
N GLU A 54 -17.97 -17.07 6.34
CA GLU A 54 -19.44 -17.11 6.42
C GLU A 54 -19.97 -18.54 6.29
N LEU A 55 -19.40 -19.34 5.38
CA LEU A 55 -19.74 -20.77 5.23
C LEU A 55 -19.42 -21.59 6.49
N ASN A 56 -18.46 -21.13 7.29
CA ASN A 56 -18.09 -21.74 8.57
C ASN A 56 -18.84 -21.14 9.77
N ASN A 57 -19.91 -20.37 9.53
CA ASN A 57 -20.67 -19.64 10.57
C ASN A 57 -19.79 -18.72 11.44
N ARG A 58 -18.70 -18.20 10.87
CA ARG A 58 -17.80 -17.22 11.52
C ARG A 58 -17.92 -15.88 10.80
N THR A 59 -17.87 -14.78 11.56
CA THR A 59 -17.79 -13.42 11.01
C THR A 59 -16.36 -12.95 10.79
N GLU A 60 -15.40 -13.57 11.48
CA GLU A 60 -13.99 -13.22 11.43
C GLU A 60 -13.22 -14.25 10.59
N ALA A 61 -12.51 -13.76 9.57
CA ALA A 61 -11.64 -14.56 8.73
C ALA A 61 -10.33 -14.89 9.48
N ASN A 62 -9.92 -16.16 9.42
CA ASN A 62 -8.70 -16.66 10.04
C ASN A 62 -7.62 -16.96 8.98
N LEU A 63 -6.41 -17.31 9.43
CA LEU A 63 -5.31 -17.70 8.54
C LEU A 63 -5.64 -18.93 7.67
N ASP A 64 -6.48 -19.85 8.15
CA ASP A 64 -6.92 -21.01 7.37
C ASP A 64 -7.80 -20.60 6.18
N ASP A 65 -8.64 -19.57 6.35
CA ASP A 65 -9.49 -19.03 5.28
C ASP A 65 -8.61 -18.32 4.23
N LEU A 66 -7.53 -17.66 4.66
CA LEU A 66 -6.53 -17.08 3.77
C LEU A 66 -5.78 -18.18 2.99
N ALA A 67 -5.35 -19.26 3.66
CA ALA A 67 -4.66 -20.37 3.01
C ALA A 67 -5.55 -21.05 1.94
N TYR A 68 -6.85 -21.19 2.24
CA TYR A 68 -7.83 -21.69 1.28
C TYR A 68 -8.03 -20.73 0.10
N ALA A 69 -8.14 -19.42 0.38
CA ALA A 69 -8.23 -18.41 -0.66
C ALA A 69 -7.00 -18.46 -1.58
N PHE A 70 -5.78 -18.44 -1.03
CA PHE A 70 -4.54 -18.57 -1.81
C PHE A 70 -4.51 -19.80 -2.70
N ARG A 71 -4.94 -20.97 -2.18
CA ARG A 71 -5.05 -22.19 -3.00
C ARG A 71 -6.01 -22.03 -4.18
N THR A 72 -7.10 -21.28 -3.99
CA THR A 72 -8.07 -20.97 -5.06
C THR A 72 -7.46 -20.07 -6.14
N PHE A 73 -6.55 -19.16 -5.77
CA PHE A 73 -5.78 -18.33 -6.71
C PHE A 73 -4.53 -19.02 -7.28
N GLY A 74 -4.27 -20.29 -6.91
CA GLY A 74 -3.08 -21.03 -7.35
C GLY A 74 -1.77 -20.58 -6.69
N ILE A 75 -1.85 -19.89 -5.54
CA ILE A 75 -0.69 -19.45 -4.76
C ILE A 75 -0.36 -20.54 -3.73
N THR A 76 0.89 -21.02 -3.72
CA THR A 76 1.35 -21.99 -2.73
C THR A 76 2.11 -21.30 -1.59
N LEU A 77 1.90 -21.76 -0.34
CA LEU A 77 2.59 -21.21 0.82
C LEU A 77 4.10 -21.48 0.78
N THR A 78 4.52 -22.59 0.17
CA THR A 78 5.93 -22.94 -0.03
C THR A 78 6.65 -21.91 -0.90
N ASP A 79 6.00 -21.43 -1.97
CA ASP A 79 6.59 -20.41 -2.83
C ASP A 79 6.67 -19.06 -2.12
N LEU A 80 5.68 -18.76 -1.26
CA LEU A 80 5.67 -17.53 -0.47
C LEU A 80 6.79 -17.52 0.59
N GLU A 81 7.06 -18.66 1.23
CA GLU A 81 8.18 -18.82 2.15
C GLU A 81 9.52 -18.65 1.42
N ALA A 82 9.69 -19.29 0.27
CA ALA A 82 10.88 -19.12 -0.55
C ALA A 82 11.07 -17.67 -1.01
N TYR A 83 9.99 -16.98 -1.36
CA TYR A 83 10.02 -15.55 -1.71
C TYR A 83 10.46 -14.68 -0.53
N THR A 84 9.87 -14.89 0.65
CA THR A 84 10.20 -14.11 1.86
C THR A 84 11.66 -14.30 2.29
N ASN A 85 12.23 -15.48 2.05
CA ASN A 85 13.64 -15.76 2.35
C ASN A 85 14.62 -15.20 1.31
N SER A 86 14.17 -14.92 0.08
CA SER A 86 15.03 -14.48 -1.02
C SER A 86 14.96 -12.98 -1.29
N VAL A 87 13.85 -12.33 -0.94
CA VAL A 87 13.62 -10.91 -1.18
C VAL A 87 13.61 -10.16 0.14
N GLU A 88 14.51 -9.17 0.28
CA GLU A 88 14.52 -8.29 1.45
C GLU A 88 13.25 -7.44 1.50
N SER A 89 12.66 -7.32 2.69
CA SER A 89 11.49 -6.46 2.90
C SER A 89 11.92 -4.99 2.87
N VAL A 90 11.65 -4.31 1.76
CA VAL A 90 11.95 -2.88 1.62
C VAL A 90 10.83 -2.07 2.27
N PRO A 91 11.11 -1.26 3.31
CA PRO A 91 10.10 -0.42 3.94
C PRO A 91 9.64 0.68 2.99
N LEU A 92 8.37 1.08 3.11
CA LEU A 92 7.87 2.29 2.45
C LEU A 92 8.68 3.51 2.90
N PRO A 93 9.00 4.46 2.00
CA PRO A 93 9.90 5.57 2.32
C PRO A 93 9.25 6.60 3.25
N PHE A 94 7.95 6.47 3.54
CA PHE A 94 7.20 7.32 4.46
C PHE A 94 6.20 6.48 5.26
N ALA A 95 5.90 6.92 6.47
CA ALA A 95 4.82 6.34 7.26
C ALA A 95 3.47 6.79 6.71
N VAL A 96 2.56 5.83 6.47
CA VAL A 96 1.18 6.12 6.04
C VAL A 96 0.44 6.76 7.23
N PRO A 97 0.01 8.03 7.14
CA PRO A 97 -0.71 8.70 8.22
C PRO A 97 -2.09 8.08 8.39
N GLN A 98 -2.50 7.87 9.64
CA GLN A 98 -3.85 7.41 9.96
C GLN A 98 -4.84 8.56 9.81
N PHE A 99 -5.93 8.30 9.08
CA PHE A 99 -7.03 9.25 8.92
C PHE A 99 -8.16 8.92 9.92
N PRO A 100 -8.89 9.93 10.40
CA PRO A 100 -8.71 11.36 10.15
C PRO A 100 -7.52 11.95 10.93
N LEU A 101 -6.74 12.81 10.29
CA LEU A 101 -5.70 13.57 10.97
C LEU A 101 -6.33 14.49 12.03
N PRO A 102 -5.87 14.46 13.28
CA PRO A 102 -6.37 15.39 14.30
C PRO A 102 -6.06 16.82 13.86
N ARG A 103 -7.11 17.62 13.63
CA ARG A 103 -6.92 19.06 13.38
C ARG A 103 -6.62 19.74 14.72
N PRO A 104 -5.57 20.57 14.83
CA PRO A 104 -5.43 21.42 16.00
C PRO A 104 -6.67 22.33 16.07
N SER A 105 -7.41 22.25 17.16
CA SER A 105 -8.54 23.15 17.42
C SER A 105 -8.00 24.57 17.58
N CYS A 106 -8.31 25.45 16.62
CA CYS A 106 -7.86 26.84 16.57
C CYS A 106 -8.60 27.75 17.57
N LEU A 107 -8.84 27.30 18.81
CA LEU A 107 -9.52 28.08 19.85
C LEU A 107 -8.68 28.29 21.12
N ILE A 108 -7.36 28.10 21.06
CA ILE A 108 -6.46 28.39 22.19
C ILE A 108 -5.26 29.22 21.68
N PRO A 109 -5.06 30.48 22.13
CA PRO A 109 -3.96 31.35 21.68
C PRO A 109 -2.55 31.00 22.22
N ALA A 110 -2.28 29.76 22.65
CA ALA A 110 -1.10 29.45 23.46
C ALA A 110 -0.39 28.12 23.12
N CYS A 111 -0.42 27.68 21.86
CA CYS A 111 0.49 26.61 21.44
C CYS A 111 1.74 27.25 20.82
N PRO A 112 2.95 27.07 21.39
CA PRO A 112 4.18 27.58 20.80
C PRO A 112 4.36 26.94 19.42
N SER A 113 4.51 27.79 18.42
CA SER A 113 4.72 27.47 17.01
C SER A 113 6.02 26.68 16.81
N ASN A 114 6.00 25.37 17.07
CA ASN A 114 7.08 24.43 16.73
C ASN A 114 6.53 23.01 16.49
N LEU A 115 5.34 22.88 15.91
CA LEU A 115 5.01 21.64 15.22
C LEU A 115 5.64 21.72 13.82
N PRO A 116 6.41 20.73 13.37
CA PRO A 116 6.87 20.71 11.99
C PRO A 116 5.65 20.72 11.09
N THR A 117 5.48 21.83 10.37
CA THR A 117 4.39 22.06 9.44
C THR A 117 4.48 20.94 8.40
N ASN A 118 3.47 20.07 8.39
CA ASN A 118 3.30 18.98 7.41
C ASN A 118 3.20 19.46 5.94
N SER A 119 3.44 20.74 5.67
CA SER A 119 3.77 21.26 4.33
C SER A 119 5.01 20.55 3.77
N VAL A 120 6.02 20.25 4.61
CA VAL A 120 7.22 19.52 4.18
C VAL A 120 6.90 18.08 3.80
N ALA A 121 5.96 17.41 4.47
CA ALA A 121 5.58 16.04 4.11
C ALA A 121 4.83 15.96 2.78
N ILE A 122 3.99 16.95 2.48
CA ILE A 122 3.28 17.05 1.19
C ILE A 122 4.22 17.55 0.08
N GLU A 123 5.15 18.47 0.36
CA GLU A 123 6.23 18.86 -0.56
C GLU A 123 7.26 17.75 -0.78
N LEU A 124 7.51 16.88 0.20
CA LEU A 124 8.31 15.66 0.01
C LEU A 124 7.55 14.62 -0.83
N LEU A 125 6.25 14.47 -0.62
CA LEU A 125 5.38 13.66 -1.49
C LEU A 125 5.40 14.16 -2.94
N ASN A 126 5.39 15.48 -3.16
CA ASN A 126 5.47 16.05 -4.50
C ASN A 126 6.91 16.07 -5.06
N SER A 127 7.93 16.26 -4.24
CA SER A 127 9.34 16.32 -4.71
C SER A 127 9.99 14.95 -4.90
N VAL A 128 9.59 13.91 -4.17
CA VAL A 128 10.02 12.52 -4.44
C VAL A 128 9.34 12.00 -5.71
N VAL A 129 8.04 12.27 -5.89
CA VAL A 129 7.33 11.89 -7.12
C VAL A 129 7.82 12.67 -8.35
N CYS A 130 8.21 13.94 -8.21
CA CYS A 130 8.76 14.71 -9.35
C CYS A 130 10.25 14.46 -9.61
N LYS A 131 11.09 14.18 -8.59
CA LYS A 131 12.53 13.96 -8.82
C LYS A 131 12.85 12.63 -9.48
N GLU A 132 12.00 11.61 -9.32
CA GLU A 132 12.17 10.33 -10.03
C GLU A 132 11.64 10.35 -11.47
N ILE A 133 10.80 11.33 -11.85
CA ILE A 133 10.19 11.42 -13.20
C ILE A 133 10.94 12.40 -14.11
N ASP A 134 11.55 13.46 -13.58
CA ASP A 134 12.27 14.49 -14.37
C ASP A 134 13.77 14.22 -14.60
N LYS A 135 14.27 13.01 -14.28
CA LYS A 135 15.64 12.60 -14.61
C LYS A 135 15.72 11.78 -15.90
N LYS A 136 15.06 12.25 -16.97
CA LYS A 136 15.50 12.00 -18.35
C LYS A 136 14.95 13.02 -19.34
#